data_AF-E2BDB3-F1
#
_entry.id   AF-E2BDB3-F1
#
_cell.length_a   1.000
_cell.length_b   1.000
_cell.length_c   1.000
_cell.angle_alpha   90.00
_cell.angle_beta   90.00
_cell.angle_gamma   90.00
#
_symmetry.space_group_name_H-M   'P 1'
#
loop_
_entity.id
_entity.type
_entity.pdbx_description
1 polymer ?
#
loop_
_entity_poly.entity_id
_entity_poly.type
_entity_poly.pdbx_seq_one_letter_code
_entity_poly.pdbx_strand_id
1 'polypeptide(L)'
;MARKTKSGNFEYRGNSKFPAGVYTIHPPPVCDRMLEDRPIHLRRSSAYEGKEIGKIRDKSGVRKYLIPSKERMVYPKIMTKKEYECLKERNRVITDEERQAAAEAAEEEKERLMRESMERKEAMCLMDLKKSRDKEPKTSEIEEEARKRMTHILDRAQNMRLEQEEEVQRCNRFILETKCRAIRDAQIAEKKLIEREILEEEKRLDDMMEDERRWAVKEELRKEEEDAAKRLRFAKFLKEQIEENEEQRVLKFEKKQEESRLINLSTVAWQQDEAERQRKKEAEHARVRQEFTEVSEQMKRYKDVEQEENRIIDLRIKDHLRQKEERDAKKKEEQRLENLRKERERTRIVTRATHTREIQAHIDEINMTRVREEVEREWRRKEKEGALKRLEAQKMLQKGRMEQINNKRIMQAIEIERDRREFERIVRVQQAALCKEKEERERKQQQTSILRAEILKQVNEKERERIAERQNMFEEGLAIRAEVEARKKKLQEVMERKCQEMRENKVPDSYINEVKRMIENIQ
;
A
#
# COMPACT_ATOMS: atom_id res chain seq x y z
N MET A 1 8.34 19.31 -119.03
CA MET A 1 8.70 20.43 -118.13
C MET A 1 9.10 19.88 -116.76
N ALA A 2 10.04 20.53 -116.08
CA ALA A 2 10.44 20.23 -114.69
C ALA A 2 10.03 21.39 -113.76
N ARG A 3 9.73 21.11 -112.49
CA ARG A 3 9.42 22.12 -111.46
C ARG A 3 10.30 21.88 -110.24
N LYS A 4 10.96 22.92 -109.73
CA LYS A 4 11.71 22.83 -108.47
C LYS A 4 10.74 22.94 -107.29
N THR A 5 10.82 22.02 -106.34
CA THR A 5 9.96 21.99 -105.15
C THR A 5 10.53 22.88 -104.04
N LYS A 6 9.71 23.24 -103.03
CA LYS A 6 10.17 23.96 -101.84
C LYS A 6 11.27 23.22 -101.06
N SER A 7 11.42 21.91 -101.27
CA SER A 7 12.45 21.07 -100.64
C SER A 7 13.80 21.05 -101.38
N GLY A 8 13.98 21.88 -102.40
CA GLY A 8 15.17 21.91 -103.26
C GLY A 8 15.18 20.83 -104.36
N ASN A 9 14.55 19.67 -104.11
CA ASN A 9 14.41 18.58 -105.09
C ASN A 9 13.59 19.00 -106.32
N PHE A 10 13.80 18.33 -107.46
CA PHE A 10 13.15 18.63 -108.74
C PHE A 10 12.09 17.58 -109.11
N GLU A 11 10.86 18.01 -109.35
CA GLU A 11 9.79 17.18 -109.92
C GLU A 11 9.86 17.21 -111.44
N TYR A 12 9.87 16.02 -112.06
CA TYR A 12 9.83 15.86 -113.50
C TYR A 12 8.58 15.09 -113.90
N ARG A 13 7.79 15.60 -114.86
CA ARG A 13 6.54 14.96 -115.33
C ARG A 13 6.76 13.72 -116.22
N GLY A 14 8.00 13.29 -116.42
CA GLY A 14 8.36 12.10 -117.19
C GLY A 14 8.57 12.36 -118.68
N ASN A 15 9.24 11.41 -119.34
CA ASN A 15 9.36 11.21 -120.79
C ASN A 15 9.74 9.72 -121.01
N SER A 16 9.73 9.23 -122.26
CA SER A 16 10.00 7.82 -122.58
C SER A 16 11.31 7.24 -122.02
N LYS A 17 12.38 8.05 -121.88
CA LYS A 17 13.66 7.62 -121.28
C LYS A 17 13.76 7.78 -119.76
N PHE A 18 12.91 8.59 -119.13
CA PHE A 18 13.04 8.95 -117.71
C PHE A 18 11.66 8.99 -117.03
N PRO A 19 11.39 8.11 -116.04
CA PRO A 19 10.10 8.04 -115.38
C PRO A 19 9.78 9.34 -114.64
N ALA A 20 8.48 9.64 -114.55
CA ALA A 20 7.97 10.76 -113.76
C ALA A 20 8.29 10.53 -112.27
N GLY A 21 8.73 11.58 -111.58
CA GLY A 21 9.13 11.45 -110.18
C GLY A 21 9.96 12.62 -109.66
N VAL A 22 10.46 12.45 -108.43
CA VAL A 22 11.30 13.43 -107.72
C VAL A 22 12.77 13.06 -107.87
N TYR A 23 13.54 13.95 -108.47
CA TYR A 23 14.99 13.81 -108.67
C TYR A 23 15.75 14.68 -107.66
N THR A 24 16.76 14.10 -107.02
CA THR A 24 17.39 14.67 -105.81
C THR A 24 18.39 15.79 -106.06
N ILE A 25 19.15 15.72 -107.16
CA ILE A 25 20.26 16.65 -107.45
C ILE A 25 19.89 17.63 -108.57
N HIS A 26 19.42 17.12 -109.70
CA HIS A 26 18.99 17.88 -110.88
C HIS A 26 17.93 17.11 -111.67
N PRO A 27 17.06 17.78 -112.45
CA PRO A 27 16.06 17.09 -113.27
C PRO A 27 16.73 16.37 -114.46
N PRO A 28 16.11 15.33 -115.05
CA PRO A 28 16.72 14.52 -116.11
C PRO A 28 17.34 15.28 -117.30
N PRO A 29 16.77 16.38 -117.84
CA PRO A 29 17.34 17.10 -118.98
C PRO A 29 18.73 17.74 -118.77
N VAL A 30 19.29 17.66 -117.56
CA VAL A 30 20.64 18.17 -117.22
C VAL A 30 21.68 17.04 -117.16
N CYS A 31 21.26 15.77 -117.14
CA CYS A 31 22.18 14.63 -117.05
C CYS A 31 21.52 13.34 -117.55
N ASP A 32 21.82 12.95 -118.79
CA ASP A 32 21.33 11.71 -119.41
C ASP A 32 22.01 10.41 -118.91
N ARG A 33 22.85 10.48 -117.87
CA ARG A 33 23.57 9.30 -117.34
C ARG A 33 22.65 8.39 -116.53
N MET A 34 22.55 7.13 -116.97
CA MET A 34 21.95 6.02 -116.22
C MET A 34 23.02 4.97 -115.86
N LEU A 35 22.79 4.23 -114.78
CA LEU A 35 23.57 3.05 -114.41
C LEU A 35 22.62 1.84 -114.53
N GLU A 36 22.99 0.87 -115.37
CA GLU A 36 22.17 -0.33 -115.65
C GLU A 36 20.71 0.04 -115.98
N ASP A 37 20.54 0.96 -116.93
CA ASP A 37 19.27 1.54 -117.40
C ASP A 37 18.35 2.12 -116.32
N ARG A 38 18.92 2.47 -115.16
CA ARG A 38 18.21 3.12 -114.05
C ARG A 38 18.71 4.56 -113.81
N PRO A 39 17.81 5.54 -113.60
CA PRO A 39 18.21 6.93 -113.36
C PRO A 39 18.89 7.09 -111.99
N ILE A 40 20.12 7.59 -111.99
CA ILE A 40 20.99 7.65 -110.81
C ILE A 40 20.42 8.53 -109.68
N HIS A 41 19.63 9.55 -110.02
CA HIS A 41 19.17 10.57 -109.08
C HIS A 41 17.68 10.47 -108.70
N LEU A 42 16.96 9.46 -109.18
CA LEU A 42 15.54 9.24 -108.88
C LEU A 42 15.36 8.81 -107.41
N ARG A 43 14.60 9.57 -106.64
CA ARG A 43 14.27 9.24 -105.26
C ARG A 43 13.16 8.18 -105.21
N ARG A 44 13.42 7.04 -104.55
CA ARG A 44 12.36 6.09 -104.17
C ARG A 44 11.46 6.70 -103.09
N SER A 45 10.16 6.47 -103.21
CA SER A 45 9.09 6.95 -102.33
C SER A 45 9.22 6.39 -100.91
N SER A 46 9.72 5.16 -100.79
CA SER A 46 9.82 4.41 -99.53
C SER A 46 11.07 3.52 -99.51
N ALA A 47 11.67 3.36 -98.33
CA ALA A 47 12.82 2.47 -98.12
C ALA A 47 12.52 0.98 -98.43
N TYR A 48 11.22 0.64 -98.47
CA TYR A 48 10.69 -0.70 -98.73
C TYR A 48 10.33 -0.95 -100.21
N GLU A 49 10.40 0.08 -101.06
CA GLU A 49 9.90 0.04 -102.43
C GLU A 49 10.82 -0.80 -103.33
N GLY A 50 10.31 -1.94 -103.81
CA GLY A 50 11.09 -2.87 -104.65
C GLY A 50 12.19 -3.62 -103.90
N LYS A 51 11.90 -4.12 -102.69
CA LYS A 51 12.74 -5.04 -101.88
C LYS A 51 11.86 -6.04 -101.13
N GLU A 52 12.41 -7.20 -100.76
CA GLU A 52 11.71 -8.19 -99.92
C GLU A 52 11.66 -7.79 -98.44
N ILE A 53 10.54 -8.13 -97.78
CA ILE A 53 10.19 -7.64 -96.45
C ILE A 53 9.63 -8.77 -95.60
N GLY A 54 10.36 -9.16 -94.56
CA GLY A 54 9.87 -10.04 -93.51
C GLY A 54 8.91 -9.31 -92.56
N LYS A 55 7.95 -10.05 -92.01
CA LYS A 55 7.01 -9.56 -90.99
C LYS A 55 7.10 -10.46 -89.76
N ILE A 56 7.58 -9.93 -88.64
CA ILE A 56 7.55 -10.61 -87.33
C ILE A 56 6.47 -9.94 -86.47
N ARG A 57 5.74 -10.75 -85.69
CA ARG A 57 4.85 -10.26 -84.62
C ARG A 57 5.59 -10.31 -83.30
N ASP A 58 5.88 -9.12 -82.76
CA ASP A 58 6.28 -8.96 -81.37
C ASP A 58 5.04 -8.61 -80.52
N LYS A 59 5.19 -8.61 -79.19
CA LYS A 59 4.13 -8.21 -78.23
C LYS A 59 3.61 -6.78 -78.44
N SER A 60 4.34 -5.94 -79.20
CA SER A 60 3.96 -4.57 -79.56
C SER A 60 3.51 -4.40 -81.02
N GLY A 61 3.20 -5.49 -81.75
CA GLY A 61 2.63 -5.45 -83.10
C GLY A 61 3.52 -6.05 -84.21
N VAL A 62 3.10 -5.87 -85.46
CA VAL A 62 3.79 -6.41 -86.64
C VAL A 62 4.94 -5.50 -87.05
N ARG A 63 6.18 -5.87 -86.72
CA ARG A 63 7.38 -5.19 -87.23
C ARG A 63 7.73 -5.72 -88.62
N LYS A 64 7.96 -4.79 -89.55
CA LYS A 64 8.50 -5.05 -90.88
C LYS A 64 10.02 -4.90 -90.81
N TYR A 65 10.76 -5.89 -91.28
CA TYR A 65 12.22 -5.81 -91.47
C TYR A 65 12.55 -6.17 -92.91
N LEU A 66 13.56 -5.54 -93.49
CA LEU A 66 14.02 -5.92 -94.82
C LEU A 66 14.82 -7.22 -94.72
N ILE A 67 14.54 -8.17 -95.61
CA ILE A 67 15.39 -9.34 -95.79
C ILE A 67 16.58 -8.89 -96.66
N PRO A 68 17.84 -9.14 -96.26
CA PRO A 68 18.99 -8.82 -97.10
C PRO A 68 18.94 -9.62 -98.41
N SER A 69 18.79 -8.94 -99.55
CA SER A 69 18.90 -9.58 -100.86
C SER A 69 20.33 -10.11 -101.06
N LYS A 70 20.44 -11.25 -101.74
CA LYS A 70 21.73 -11.84 -102.17
C LYS A 70 22.29 -11.15 -103.42
N GLU A 71 21.50 -10.32 -104.10
CA GLU A 71 21.96 -9.52 -105.23
C GLU A 71 22.95 -8.43 -104.77
N ARG A 72 23.99 -8.18 -105.58
CA ARG A 72 24.93 -7.09 -105.31
C ARG A 72 24.22 -5.75 -105.48
N MET A 73 24.22 -4.90 -104.45
CA MET A 73 23.67 -3.56 -104.58
C MET A 73 24.56 -2.72 -105.53
N VAL A 74 23.95 -2.25 -106.63
CA VAL A 74 24.57 -1.49 -107.73
C VAL A 74 25.28 -0.20 -107.26
N TYR A 75 24.93 0.32 -106.08
CA TYR A 75 25.56 1.49 -105.47
C TYR A 75 26.49 1.08 -104.31
N PRO A 76 27.83 1.22 -104.45
CA PRO A 76 28.75 0.98 -103.34
C PRO A 76 28.63 2.08 -102.27
N LYS A 77 28.69 1.70 -100.99
CA LYS A 77 28.72 2.66 -99.88
C LYS A 77 30.16 2.88 -99.41
N ILE A 78 30.64 4.11 -99.51
CA ILE A 78 31.92 4.55 -98.94
C ILE A 78 31.77 4.65 -97.41
N MET A 79 32.78 4.20 -96.67
CA MET A 79 32.86 4.27 -95.20
C MET A 79 34.24 4.77 -94.75
N THR A 80 34.30 5.36 -93.56
CA THR A 80 35.54 5.87 -92.96
C THR A 80 36.23 4.84 -92.07
N LYS A 81 37.55 4.97 -91.87
CA LYS A 81 38.33 4.05 -91.01
C LYS A 81 37.78 3.94 -89.58
N LYS A 82 37.37 5.06 -88.98
CA LYS A 82 36.80 5.09 -87.62
C LYS A 82 35.51 4.27 -87.50
N GLU A 83 34.64 4.31 -88.50
CA GLU A 83 33.42 3.49 -88.52
C GLU A 83 33.76 1.99 -88.62
N TYR A 84 34.77 1.64 -89.42
CA TYR A 84 35.26 0.27 -89.55
C TYR A 84 35.93 -0.24 -88.26
N GLU A 85 36.74 0.59 -87.60
CA GLU A 85 37.39 0.27 -86.32
C GLU A 85 36.36 0.11 -85.20
N CYS A 86 35.39 1.03 -85.07
CA CYS A 86 34.27 0.90 -84.12
C CYS A 86 33.42 -0.36 -84.38
N LEU A 87 33.27 -0.78 -85.64
CA LEU A 87 32.62 -2.06 -85.99
C LEU A 87 33.48 -3.25 -85.62
N LYS A 88 34.81 -3.18 -85.80
CA LYS A 88 35.74 -4.25 -85.43
C LYS A 88 35.76 -4.46 -83.90
N GLU A 89 35.80 -3.40 -83.13
CA GLU A 89 35.76 -3.44 -81.66
C GLU A 89 34.43 -3.98 -81.12
N ARG A 90 33.30 -3.54 -81.68
CA ARG A 90 31.96 -4.08 -81.30
C ARG A 90 31.74 -5.54 -81.69
N ASN A 91 32.58 -6.10 -82.55
CA ASN A 91 32.60 -7.52 -82.89
C ASN A 91 33.74 -8.29 -82.19
N ARG A 92 34.51 -7.66 -81.27
CA ARG A 92 35.40 -8.39 -80.36
C ARG A 92 34.54 -9.14 -79.35
N VAL A 93 34.56 -10.47 -79.43
CA VAL A 93 33.97 -11.33 -78.39
C VAL A 93 34.85 -11.20 -77.14
N ILE A 94 34.31 -10.57 -76.10
CA ILE A 94 34.95 -10.51 -74.77
C ILE A 94 34.98 -11.92 -74.19
N THR A 95 36.14 -12.41 -73.80
CA THR A 95 36.29 -13.75 -73.20
C THR A 95 35.62 -13.82 -71.82
N ASP A 96 35.29 -15.01 -71.33
CA ASP A 96 34.65 -15.14 -70.02
C ASP A 96 35.61 -14.75 -68.87
N GLU A 97 36.92 -14.97 -69.04
CA GLU A 97 37.99 -14.50 -68.15
C GLU A 97 38.04 -12.96 -68.07
N GLU A 98 37.98 -12.26 -69.21
CA GLU A 98 37.90 -10.79 -69.25
C GLU A 98 36.64 -10.25 -68.55
N ARG A 99 35.54 -11.02 -68.53
CA ARG A 99 34.31 -10.64 -67.80
C ARG A 99 34.42 -10.94 -66.30
N GLN A 100 35.11 -12.00 -65.90
CA GLN A 100 35.35 -12.31 -64.49
C GLN A 100 36.26 -11.26 -63.85
N ALA A 101 37.42 -10.96 -64.45
CA ALA A 101 38.32 -9.91 -63.95
C ALA A 101 37.65 -8.52 -63.89
N ALA A 102 36.79 -8.19 -64.86
CA ALA A 102 36.03 -6.93 -64.84
C ALA A 102 34.90 -6.92 -63.79
N ALA A 103 34.34 -8.07 -63.42
CA ALA A 103 33.37 -8.18 -62.33
C ALA A 103 34.06 -8.13 -60.96
N GLU A 104 35.19 -8.82 -60.79
CA GLU A 104 36.00 -8.83 -59.58
C GLU A 104 36.50 -7.41 -59.23
N ALA A 105 37.10 -6.71 -60.19
CA ALA A 105 37.51 -5.31 -60.01
C ALA A 105 36.33 -4.36 -59.68
N ALA A 106 35.13 -4.66 -60.19
CA ALA A 106 33.92 -3.90 -59.88
C ALA A 106 33.33 -4.22 -58.49
N GLU A 107 33.52 -5.43 -57.95
CA GLU A 107 33.21 -5.73 -56.55
C GLU A 107 34.27 -5.14 -55.60
N GLU A 108 35.56 -5.22 -55.91
CA GLU A 108 36.63 -4.60 -55.11
C GLU A 108 36.43 -3.08 -54.95
N GLU A 109 36.03 -2.37 -56.02
CA GLU A 109 35.73 -0.94 -55.94
C GLU A 109 34.46 -0.65 -55.13
N LYS A 110 33.41 -1.48 -55.24
CA LYS A 110 32.23 -1.38 -54.35
C LYS A 110 32.60 -1.61 -52.90
N GLU A 111 33.41 -2.63 -52.59
CA GLU A 111 33.85 -2.91 -51.23
C GLU A 111 34.69 -1.77 -50.64
N ARG A 112 35.56 -1.14 -51.44
CA ARG A 112 36.30 0.05 -51.04
C ARG A 112 35.34 1.20 -50.67
N LEU A 113 34.40 1.52 -51.57
CA LEU A 113 33.41 2.58 -51.35
C LEU A 113 32.46 2.28 -50.17
N MET A 114 32.11 1.01 -49.96
CA MET A 114 31.30 0.55 -48.83
C MET A 114 32.05 0.68 -47.51
N ARG A 115 33.34 0.31 -47.46
CA ARG A 115 34.20 0.50 -46.27
C ARG A 115 34.34 1.97 -45.91
N GLU A 116 34.71 2.83 -46.87
CA GLU A 116 34.75 4.28 -46.62
C GLU A 116 33.39 4.83 -46.17
N SER A 117 32.28 4.30 -46.67
CA SER A 117 30.93 4.73 -46.27
C SER A 117 30.58 4.26 -44.85
N MET A 118 31.01 3.06 -44.45
CA MET A 118 30.84 2.54 -43.08
C MET A 118 31.71 3.34 -42.09
N GLU A 119 32.97 3.59 -42.41
CA GLU A 119 33.87 4.42 -41.59
C GLU A 119 33.31 5.84 -41.38
N ARG A 120 32.79 6.47 -42.44
CA ARG A 120 32.11 7.78 -42.35
C ARG A 120 30.83 7.73 -41.50
N LYS A 121 30.09 6.62 -41.52
CA LYS A 121 28.88 6.40 -40.71
C LYS A 121 29.21 6.14 -39.23
N GLU A 122 30.25 5.37 -38.95
CA GLU A 122 30.73 5.10 -37.59
C GLU A 122 31.31 6.37 -36.96
N ALA A 123 32.08 7.16 -37.72
CA ALA A 123 32.53 8.48 -37.30
C ALA A 123 31.37 9.43 -36.96
N MET A 124 30.29 9.43 -37.78
CA MET A 124 29.06 10.20 -37.48
C MET A 124 28.42 9.72 -36.16
N CYS A 125 28.20 8.42 -36.01
CA CYS A 125 27.61 7.85 -34.78
C CYS A 125 28.45 8.15 -33.53
N LEU A 126 29.79 8.12 -33.63
CA LEU A 126 30.70 8.49 -32.55
C LEU A 126 30.67 9.98 -32.21
N MET A 127 30.39 10.86 -33.17
CA MET A 127 30.20 12.30 -32.91
C MET A 127 28.84 12.57 -32.28
N ASP A 128 27.78 11.87 -32.65
CA ASP A 128 26.45 12.01 -32.05
C ASP A 128 26.41 11.43 -30.61
N LEU A 129 27.14 10.33 -30.36
CA LEU A 129 27.38 9.79 -29.01
C LEU A 129 28.22 10.73 -28.12
N LYS A 130 29.03 11.62 -28.71
CA LYS A 130 29.74 12.68 -27.98
C LYS A 130 28.83 13.88 -27.72
N LYS A 131 28.15 14.42 -28.74
CA LYS A 131 27.16 15.50 -28.59
C LYS A 131 26.05 15.21 -27.57
N SER A 132 25.65 13.94 -27.42
CA SER A 132 24.64 13.53 -26.43
C SER A 132 25.20 13.37 -25.00
N ARG A 133 26.53 13.33 -24.82
CA ARG A 133 27.21 13.53 -23.53
C ARG A 133 27.49 15.01 -23.26
N ASP A 134 27.95 15.73 -24.28
CA ASP A 134 28.32 17.15 -24.24
C ASP A 134 27.07 18.06 -24.29
N LYS A 135 26.11 17.80 -23.40
CA LYS A 135 24.91 18.63 -23.22
C LYS A 135 25.29 20.03 -22.73
N GLU A 136 24.64 21.06 -23.25
CA GLU A 136 24.84 22.43 -22.74
C GLU A 136 24.49 22.51 -21.24
N PRO A 137 25.28 23.22 -20.41
CA PRO A 137 25.11 23.22 -18.95
C PRO A 137 23.71 23.63 -18.51
N LYS A 138 23.09 24.61 -19.19
CA LYS A 138 21.69 25.04 -18.95
C LYS A 138 20.67 23.92 -19.17
N THR A 139 20.93 23.00 -20.09
CA THR A 139 20.07 21.82 -20.28
C THR A 139 20.29 20.78 -19.19
N SER A 140 21.52 20.61 -18.68
CA SER A 140 21.77 19.80 -17.49
C SER A 140 21.08 20.40 -16.26
N GLU A 141 21.18 21.71 -16.04
CA GLU A 141 20.50 22.41 -14.94
C GLU A 141 18.98 22.15 -14.94
N ILE A 142 18.32 22.32 -16.09
CA ILE A 142 16.87 22.07 -16.22
C ILE A 142 16.54 20.57 -16.04
N GLU A 143 17.35 19.66 -16.60
CA GLU A 143 17.19 18.21 -16.39
C GLU A 143 17.48 17.79 -14.94
N GLU A 144 18.38 18.46 -14.24
CA GLU A 144 18.70 18.23 -12.83
C GLU A 144 17.62 18.78 -11.93
N GLU A 145 17.07 19.97 -12.19
CA GLU A 145 15.88 20.43 -11.49
C GLU A 145 14.69 19.51 -11.75
N ALA A 146 14.50 19.02 -12.98
CA ALA A 146 13.47 18.04 -13.29
C ALA A 146 13.69 16.72 -12.52
N ARG A 147 14.94 16.25 -12.39
CA ARG A 147 15.32 15.11 -11.56
C ARG A 147 15.11 15.39 -10.05
N LYS A 148 15.45 16.57 -9.54
CA LYS A 148 15.22 17.01 -8.14
C LYS A 148 13.71 17.11 -7.84
N ARG A 149 12.91 17.64 -8.76
CA ARG A 149 11.44 17.67 -8.69
C ARG A 149 10.85 16.25 -8.71
N MET A 150 11.33 15.38 -9.61
CA MET A 150 10.88 13.99 -9.71
C MET A 150 11.22 13.17 -8.46
N THR A 151 12.46 13.24 -7.97
CA THR A 151 12.89 12.56 -6.73
C THR A 151 12.09 13.05 -5.54
N HIS A 152 11.93 14.36 -5.35
CA HIS A 152 11.05 14.90 -4.29
C HIS A 152 9.59 14.40 -4.37
N ILE A 153 9.03 14.24 -5.57
CA ILE A 153 7.68 13.65 -5.75
C ILE A 153 7.67 12.16 -5.37
N LEU A 154 8.69 11.39 -5.77
CA LEU A 154 8.83 9.97 -5.44
C LEU A 154 9.07 9.76 -3.93
N ASP A 155 9.93 10.55 -3.31
CA ASP A 155 10.24 10.51 -1.88
C ASP A 155 9.00 10.91 -1.06
N ARG A 156 8.26 11.94 -1.49
CA ARG A 156 6.97 12.29 -0.89
C ARG A 156 5.96 11.16 -1.02
N ALA A 157 5.90 10.48 -2.17
CA ALA A 157 5.01 9.33 -2.36
C ALA A 157 5.41 8.11 -1.50
N GLN A 158 6.72 7.85 -1.34
CA GLN A 158 7.24 6.82 -0.45
C GLN A 158 6.93 7.15 1.02
N ASN A 159 7.20 8.37 1.46
CA ASN A 159 6.85 8.83 2.80
C ASN A 159 5.34 8.71 3.05
N MET A 160 4.48 9.15 2.11
CA MET A 160 3.02 8.99 2.24
C MET A 160 2.58 7.52 2.30
N ARG A 161 3.32 6.57 1.73
CA ARG A 161 3.06 5.13 1.94
C ARG A 161 3.50 4.67 3.32
N LEU A 162 4.69 5.08 3.78
CA LEU A 162 5.22 4.73 5.10
C LEU A 162 4.35 5.28 6.24
N GLU A 163 3.79 6.47 6.11
CA GLU A 163 2.81 7.03 7.07
C GLU A 163 1.45 6.28 7.10
N GLN A 164 1.18 5.42 6.11
CA GLN A 164 -0.02 4.57 6.07
C GLN A 164 0.22 3.16 6.63
N GLU A 165 1.47 2.75 6.86
CA GLU A 165 1.78 1.51 7.56
C GLU A 165 1.27 1.60 9.02
N GLU A 166 0.57 0.58 9.50
CA GLU A 166 -0.12 0.62 10.80
C GLU A 166 0.81 1.02 11.95
N GLU A 167 2.01 0.43 11.98
CA GLU A 167 3.04 0.62 12.99
C GLU A 167 3.43 2.10 13.11
N VAL A 168 3.60 2.78 11.97
CA VAL A 168 3.90 4.22 11.89
C VAL A 168 2.70 5.06 12.32
N GLN A 169 1.48 4.64 11.98
CA GLN A 169 0.27 5.28 12.52
C GLN A 169 0.15 5.14 14.04
N ARG A 170 0.55 4.01 14.64
CA ARG A 170 0.57 3.85 16.12
C ARG A 170 1.63 4.77 16.75
N CYS A 171 2.82 4.83 16.16
CA CYS A 171 3.86 5.80 16.53
C CYS A 171 3.36 7.24 16.48
N ASN A 172 2.67 7.65 15.40
CA ASN A 172 2.09 9.00 15.27
C ASN A 172 1.05 9.31 16.36
N ARG A 173 0.25 8.33 16.81
CA ARG A 173 -0.68 8.50 17.94
C ARG A 173 0.06 8.72 19.26
N PHE A 174 1.07 7.90 19.56
CA PHE A 174 1.90 8.09 20.75
C PHE A 174 2.62 9.44 20.77
N ILE A 175 3.10 9.93 19.62
CA ILE A 175 3.69 11.27 19.49
C ILE A 175 2.63 12.36 19.76
N LEU A 176 1.40 12.20 19.29
CA LEU A 176 0.31 13.15 19.54
C LEU A 176 -0.12 13.18 21.02
N GLU A 177 -0.32 12.01 21.63
CA GLU A 177 -0.61 11.86 23.06
C GLU A 177 0.48 12.51 23.92
N THR A 178 1.74 12.32 23.54
CA THR A 178 2.91 12.91 24.19
C THR A 178 2.96 14.44 24.04
N LYS A 179 2.58 14.99 22.88
CA LYS A 179 2.41 16.45 22.70
C LYS A 179 1.31 16.99 23.61
N CYS A 180 0.16 16.32 23.68
CA CYS A 180 -0.93 16.71 24.58
C CYS A 180 -0.52 16.64 26.07
N ARG A 181 0.32 15.67 26.44
CA ARG A 181 0.90 15.58 27.79
C ARG A 181 1.85 16.75 28.09
N ALA A 182 2.82 17.02 27.21
CA ALA A 182 3.78 18.11 27.41
C ALA A 182 3.09 19.48 27.53
N ILE A 183 2.04 19.73 26.74
CA ILE A 183 1.20 20.94 26.86
C ILE A 183 0.49 21.00 28.21
N ARG A 184 -0.12 19.89 28.66
CA ARG A 184 -0.81 19.83 29.96
C ARG A 184 0.15 20.05 31.13
N ASP A 185 1.32 19.43 31.10
CA ASP A 185 2.32 19.56 32.17
C ASP A 185 2.88 20.99 32.24
N ALA A 186 3.02 21.68 31.09
CA ALA A 186 3.32 23.11 31.03
C ALA A 186 2.19 23.98 31.60
N GLN A 187 0.94 23.73 31.23
CA GLN A 187 -0.24 24.43 31.79
C GLN A 187 -0.38 24.24 33.31
N ILE A 188 0.00 23.07 33.84
CA ILE A 188 0.04 22.81 35.28
C ILE A 188 1.15 23.61 35.96
N ALA A 189 2.31 23.79 35.32
CA ALA A 189 3.39 24.63 35.83
C ALA A 189 3.02 26.12 35.80
N GLU A 190 2.37 26.58 34.73
CA GLU A 190 1.82 27.94 34.57
C GLU A 190 0.76 28.24 35.64
N LYS A 191 -0.23 27.36 35.82
CA LYS A 191 -1.24 27.50 36.88
C LYS A 191 -0.62 27.59 38.28
N LYS A 192 0.44 26.81 38.55
CA LYS A 192 1.21 26.85 39.81
C LYS A 192 2.15 28.05 39.95
N LEU A 193 2.37 28.83 38.89
CA LEU A 193 3.02 30.13 38.96
C LEU A 193 1.97 31.18 39.34
N ILE A 194 0.85 31.22 38.61
CA ILE A 194 -0.28 32.11 38.87
C ILE A 194 -0.84 31.94 40.29
N GLU A 195 -0.98 30.70 40.78
CA GLU A 195 -1.40 30.43 42.18
C GLU A 195 -0.45 30.99 43.24
N ARG A 196 0.85 31.15 42.93
CA ARG A 196 1.81 31.79 43.85
C ARG A 196 1.79 33.30 43.73
N GLU A 197 1.71 33.84 42.52
CA GLU A 197 1.60 35.27 42.27
C GLU A 197 0.33 35.87 42.90
N ILE A 198 -0.80 35.16 42.80
CA ILE A 198 -2.05 35.50 43.49
C ILE A 198 -1.84 35.49 45.01
N LEU A 199 -1.26 34.41 45.57
CA LEU A 199 -1.04 34.27 47.02
C LEU A 199 -0.01 35.27 47.58
N GLU A 200 0.88 35.80 46.75
CA GLU A 200 1.82 36.87 47.10
C GLU A 200 1.12 38.25 47.09
N GLU A 201 0.24 38.51 46.13
CA GLU A 201 -0.59 39.74 46.11
C GLU A 201 -1.69 39.74 47.18
N GLU A 202 -2.33 38.60 47.46
CA GLU A 202 -3.31 38.43 48.56
C GLU A 202 -2.69 38.82 49.91
N LYS A 203 -1.47 38.34 50.21
CA LYS A 203 -0.73 38.75 51.41
C LYS A 203 -0.44 40.25 51.45
N ARG A 204 -0.05 40.83 50.31
CA ARG A 204 0.21 42.27 50.22
C ARG A 204 -1.07 43.08 50.45
N LEU A 205 -2.23 42.60 50.02
CA LEU A 205 -3.53 43.19 50.31
C LEU A 205 -3.89 43.03 51.80
N ASP A 206 -3.72 41.85 52.38
CA ASP A 206 -3.97 41.58 53.80
C ASP A 206 -3.10 42.46 54.72
N ASP A 207 -1.81 42.63 54.42
CA ASP A 207 -0.89 43.51 55.16
C ASP A 207 -1.37 44.97 55.12
N MET A 208 -1.83 45.48 53.96
CA MET A 208 -2.39 46.83 53.84
C MET A 208 -3.72 46.98 54.60
N MET A 209 -4.61 45.98 54.53
CA MET A 209 -5.88 45.97 55.26
C MET A 209 -5.67 45.92 56.79
N GLU A 210 -4.67 45.19 57.26
CA GLU A 210 -4.29 45.13 58.67
C GLU A 210 -3.65 46.45 59.15
N ASP A 211 -2.86 47.14 58.31
CA ASP A 211 -2.35 48.48 58.64
C ASP A 211 -3.44 49.57 58.61
N GLU A 212 -4.43 49.49 57.71
CA GLU A 212 -5.63 50.33 57.79
C GLU A 212 -6.43 50.05 59.07
N ARG A 213 -6.61 48.78 59.45
CA ARG A 213 -7.28 48.40 60.70
C ARG A 213 -6.54 48.92 61.93
N ARG A 214 -5.20 48.84 61.95
CA ARG A 214 -4.35 49.42 63.01
C ARG A 214 -4.45 50.94 63.06
N TRP A 215 -4.55 51.61 61.91
CA TRP A 215 -4.74 53.06 61.84
C TRP A 215 -6.10 53.49 62.39
N ALA A 216 -7.18 52.79 61.99
CA ALA A 216 -8.53 53.04 62.51
C ALA A 216 -8.60 52.85 64.04
N VAL A 217 -8.02 51.78 64.58
CA VAL A 217 -7.95 51.55 66.04
C VAL A 217 -7.16 52.65 66.76
N LYS A 218 -6.05 53.14 66.18
CA LYS A 218 -5.30 54.27 66.74
C LYS A 218 -6.12 55.56 66.75
N GLU A 219 -6.90 55.84 65.71
CA GLU A 219 -7.72 57.05 65.63
C GLU A 219 -8.93 57.00 66.58
N GLU A 220 -9.57 55.85 66.79
CA GLU A 220 -10.60 55.70 67.84
C GLU A 220 -10.00 55.84 69.24
N LEU A 221 -8.84 55.24 69.53
CA LEU A 221 -8.13 55.47 70.80
C LEU A 221 -7.80 56.96 71.01
N ARG A 222 -7.38 57.67 69.96
CA ARG A 222 -7.10 59.12 70.00
C ARG A 222 -8.36 59.94 70.35
N LYS A 223 -9.54 59.53 69.87
CA LYS A 223 -10.84 60.13 70.25
C LYS A 223 -11.20 59.80 71.70
N GLU A 224 -10.98 58.57 72.15
CA GLU A 224 -11.21 58.17 73.55
C GLU A 224 -10.31 58.96 74.51
N GLU A 225 -9.04 59.17 74.17
CA GLU A 225 -8.11 60.04 74.92
C GLU A 225 -8.58 61.50 74.95
N GLU A 226 -8.99 62.06 73.80
CA GLU A 226 -9.57 63.41 73.74
C GLU A 226 -10.82 63.55 74.63
N ASP A 227 -11.73 62.56 74.59
CA ASP A 227 -12.96 62.55 75.37
C ASP A 227 -12.70 62.31 76.86
N ALA A 228 -11.74 61.46 77.21
CA ALA A 228 -11.26 61.33 78.59
C ALA A 228 -10.68 62.65 79.09
N ALA A 229 -9.91 63.37 78.26
CA ALA A 229 -9.40 64.69 78.59
C ALA A 229 -10.50 65.77 78.68
N LYS A 230 -11.58 65.68 77.87
CA LYS A 230 -12.78 66.54 78.01
C LYS A 230 -13.50 66.25 79.34
N ARG A 231 -13.75 64.97 79.66
CA ARG A 231 -14.36 64.52 80.93
C ARG A 231 -13.52 64.95 82.15
N LEU A 232 -12.20 64.83 82.09
CA LEU A 232 -11.29 65.26 83.17
C LEU A 232 -11.34 66.78 83.39
N ARG A 233 -11.36 67.58 82.32
CA ARG A 233 -11.51 69.04 82.40
C ARG A 233 -12.86 69.45 82.99
N PHE A 234 -13.95 68.82 82.54
CA PHE A 234 -15.28 69.04 83.10
C PHE A 234 -15.38 68.63 84.58
N ALA A 235 -14.76 67.52 84.98
CA ALA A 235 -14.71 67.07 86.36
C ALA A 235 -13.87 67.99 87.27
N LYS A 236 -12.85 68.67 86.75
CA LYS A 236 -12.13 69.75 87.47
C LYS A 236 -13.04 70.98 87.65
N PHE A 237 -13.65 71.46 86.58
CA PHE A 237 -14.56 72.61 86.62
C PHE A 237 -15.74 72.38 87.57
N LEU A 238 -16.32 71.17 87.61
CA LEU A 238 -17.36 70.83 88.59
C LEU A 238 -16.86 70.83 90.03
N LYS A 239 -15.59 70.48 90.30
CA LYS A 239 -14.99 70.60 91.64
C LYS A 239 -14.78 72.06 92.02
N GLU A 240 -14.22 72.86 91.12
CA GLU A 240 -14.04 74.31 91.28
C GLU A 240 -15.40 74.99 91.58
N GLN A 241 -16.47 74.61 90.87
CA GLN A 241 -17.84 75.07 91.15
C GLN A 241 -18.42 74.55 92.47
N ILE A 242 -18.08 73.33 92.91
CA ILE A 242 -18.48 72.83 94.24
C ILE A 242 -17.75 73.64 95.32
N GLU A 243 -16.44 73.82 95.21
CA GLU A 243 -15.59 74.58 96.14
C GLU A 243 -16.08 76.03 96.26
N GLU A 244 -16.34 76.73 95.15
CA GLU A 244 -16.95 78.08 95.16
C GLU A 244 -18.33 78.07 95.85
N ASN A 245 -19.17 77.06 95.62
CA ASN A 245 -20.45 76.95 96.33
C ASN A 245 -20.27 76.64 97.82
N GLU A 246 -19.26 75.89 98.23
CA GLU A 246 -18.93 75.62 99.63
C GLU A 246 -18.50 76.93 100.33
N GLU A 247 -17.60 77.70 99.71
CA GLU A 247 -17.20 79.04 100.18
C GLU A 247 -18.40 79.99 100.29
N GLN A 248 -19.26 80.02 99.27
CA GLN A 248 -20.49 80.83 99.30
C GLN A 248 -21.48 80.37 100.38
N ARG A 249 -21.50 79.08 100.78
CA ARG A 249 -22.27 78.62 101.96
C ARG A 249 -21.62 79.10 103.26
N VAL A 250 -20.29 79.03 103.38
CA VAL A 250 -19.54 79.52 104.56
C VAL A 250 -19.76 81.02 104.74
N LEU A 251 -19.56 81.83 103.70
CA LEU A 251 -19.79 83.29 103.74
C LEU A 251 -21.26 83.64 104.09
N LYS A 252 -22.24 82.83 103.65
CA LYS A 252 -23.65 82.99 104.05
C LYS A 252 -23.91 82.56 105.51
N PHE A 253 -23.18 81.57 106.02
CA PHE A 253 -23.23 81.18 107.42
C PHE A 253 -22.60 82.24 108.33
N GLU A 254 -21.44 82.79 107.96
CA GLU A 254 -20.78 83.90 108.67
C GLU A 254 -21.65 85.15 108.72
N LYS A 255 -22.26 85.56 107.59
CA LYS A 255 -23.24 86.65 107.57
C LYS A 255 -24.42 86.38 108.50
N LYS A 256 -24.98 85.16 108.47
CA LYS A 256 -26.04 84.76 109.41
C LYS A 256 -25.59 84.73 110.87
N GLN A 257 -24.33 84.42 111.17
CA GLN A 257 -23.79 84.49 112.54
C GLN A 257 -23.67 85.94 113.00
N GLU A 258 -23.25 86.87 112.14
CA GLU A 258 -23.19 88.30 112.47
C GLU A 258 -24.58 88.94 112.57
N GLU A 259 -25.49 88.61 111.65
CA GLU A 259 -26.91 88.93 111.76
C GLU A 259 -27.49 88.37 113.08
N SER A 260 -27.16 87.13 113.46
CA SER A 260 -27.61 86.53 114.72
C SER A 260 -26.99 87.21 115.96
N ARG A 261 -25.75 87.69 115.90
CA ARG A 261 -25.14 88.50 116.97
C ARG A 261 -25.87 89.83 117.14
N LEU A 262 -26.17 90.52 116.04
CA LEU A 262 -26.93 91.78 116.03
C LEU A 262 -28.38 91.58 116.50
N ILE A 263 -29.03 90.49 116.06
CA ILE A 263 -30.37 90.08 116.52
C ILE A 263 -30.33 89.72 118.00
N ASN A 264 -29.29 89.02 118.50
CA ASN A 264 -29.16 88.70 119.92
C ASN A 264 -28.94 89.95 120.77
N LEU A 265 -28.12 90.91 120.33
CA LEU A 265 -27.96 92.22 120.99
C LEU A 265 -29.30 92.98 121.05
N SER A 266 -30.02 93.03 119.93
CA SER A 266 -31.36 93.63 119.85
C SER A 266 -32.38 92.90 120.74
N THR A 267 -32.32 91.56 120.78
CA THR A 267 -33.20 90.71 121.58
C THR A 267 -32.90 90.83 123.07
N VAL A 268 -31.64 91.00 123.48
CA VAL A 268 -31.28 91.29 124.88
C VAL A 268 -31.81 92.67 125.31
N ALA A 269 -31.70 93.69 124.44
CA ALA A 269 -32.31 95.00 124.71
C ALA A 269 -33.85 94.92 124.79
N TRP A 270 -34.49 94.16 123.88
CA TRP A 270 -35.94 93.93 123.92
C TRP A 270 -36.37 93.08 125.12
N GLN A 271 -35.57 92.10 125.56
CA GLN A 271 -35.82 91.31 126.76
C GLN A 271 -35.65 92.12 128.05
N GLN A 272 -34.82 93.16 128.07
CA GLN A 272 -34.77 94.10 129.20
C GLN A 272 -36.08 94.90 129.28
N ASP A 273 -36.54 95.46 128.16
CA ASP A 273 -37.83 96.16 128.03
C ASP A 273 -39.05 95.23 128.27
N GLU A 274 -39.02 93.97 127.83
CA GLU A 274 -40.09 93.01 128.11
C GLU A 274 -40.02 92.42 129.51
N ALA A 275 -38.86 92.25 130.14
CA ALA A 275 -38.77 91.89 131.56
C ALA A 275 -39.40 92.98 132.45
N GLU A 276 -39.29 94.26 132.07
CA GLU A 276 -40.05 95.34 132.70
C GLU A 276 -41.56 95.27 132.43
N ARG A 277 -42.04 94.54 131.42
CA ARG A 277 -43.48 94.28 131.20
C ARG A 277 -43.95 92.99 131.88
N GLN A 278 -43.15 91.92 131.88
CA GLN A 278 -43.51 90.63 132.47
C GLN A 278 -43.50 90.70 134.00
N ARG A 279 -42.61 91.50 134.61
CA ARG A 279 -42.71 91.91 136.03
C ARG A 279 -44.05 92.59 136.38
N LYS A 280 -44.78 93.14 135.39
CA LYS A 280 -46.12 93.73 135.56
C LYS A 280 -47.25 92.71 135.26
N LYS A 281 -46.96 91.54 134.66
CA LYS A 281 -47.93 90.49 134.29
C LYS A 281 -47.89 89.24 135.16
N GLU A 282 -46.72 88.83 135.66
CA GLU A 282 -46.63 87.67 136.58
C GLU A 282 -47.35 87.95 137.91
N ALA A 283 -47.43 89.23 138.28
CA ALA A 283 -48.30 89.76 139.33
C ALA A 283 -49.80 89.45 139.14
N GLU A 284 -50.24 89.08 137.92
CA GLU A 284 -51.61 88.68 137.62
C GLU A 284 -51.76 87.17 137.34
N HIS A 285 -50.85 86.57 136.57
CA HIS A 285 -51.05 85.21 136.04
C HIS A 285 -50.91 84.06 137.06
N ALA A 286 -50.34 84.30 138.24
CA ALA A 286 -50.29 83.30 139.32
C ALA A 286 -51.69 82.83 139.81
N ARG A 287 -52.76 83.54 139.42
CA ARG A 287 -54.15 83.35 139.85
C ARG A 287 -54.89 82.12 139.27
N VAL A 288 -54.33 81.33 138.34
CA VAL A 288 -55.15 80.48 137.42
C VAL A 288 -54.85 78.97 137.43
N ARG A 289 -53.58 78.55 137.47
CA ARG A 289 -53.13 77.36 136.71
C ARG A 289 -53.13 76.01 137.45
N GLN A 290 -54.27 75.58 137.97
CA GLN A 290 -54.40 74.34 138.78
C GLN A 290 -55.40 73.33 138.16
N GLU A 291 -55.32 73.11 136.84
CA GLU A 291 -56.41 72.53 136.01
C GLU A 291 -56.40 71.00 135.77
N PHE A 292 -55.66 70.48 134.77
CA PHE A 292 -55.98 69.18 134.11
C PHE A 292 -54.83 68.59 133.26
N THR A 293 -54.70 67.25 133.19
CA THR A 293 -54.28 66.46 132.00
C THR A 293 -54.40 64.94 132.25
N GLU A 294 -55.15 64.21 131.41
CA GLU A 294 -55.09 62.73 131.23
C GLU A 294 -55.50 62.35 129.78
N VAL A 295 -55.02 61.19 129.24
CA VAL A 295 -55.29 60.73 127.85
C VAL A 295 -55.41 59.18 127.72
N SER A 296 -54.80 58.51 126.72
CA SER A 296 -55.00 57.08 126.35
C SER A 296 -53.84 56.53 125.46
N GLU A 297 -53.85 55.24 125.09
CA GLU A 297 -52.69 54.55 124.46
C GLU A 297 -52.98 53.38 123.48
N GLN A 298 -53.95 52.49 123.75
CA GLN A 298 -53.80 51.06 123.42
C GLN A 298 -54.29 50.58 122.02
N MET A 299 -53.41 50.53 120.99
CA MET A 299 -53.64 49.75 119.75
C MET A 299 -52.33 49.41 119.01
N LYS A 300 -52.04 48.13 118.64
CA LYS A 300 -50.65 47.75 118.24
C LYS A 300 -50.31 46.40 117.51
N ARG A 301 -51.20 45.65 116.81
CA ARG A 301 -50.89 44.24 116.35
C ARG A 301 -51.44 43.81 114.96
N TYR A 302 -51.01 42.61 114.50
CA TYR A 302 -51.31 41.82 113.25
C TYR A 302 -50.48 42.11 111.97
N LYS A 303 -50.17 41.06 111.15
CA LYS A 303 -49.62 41.16 109.76
C LYS A 303 -49.72 39.87 108.87
N ASP A 304 -48.69 39.48 108.08
CA ASP A 304 -48.75 38.75 106.78
C ASP A 304 -48.61 37.19 106.76
N VAL A 305 -48.55 36.55 105.56
CA VAL A 305 -48.62 35.07 105.35
C VAL A 305 -47.69 34.40 104.27
N GLU A 306 -47.80 34.69 102.96
CA GLU A 306 -47.71 33.65 101.87
C GLU A 306 -46.57 33.78 100.81
N GLN A 307 -46.17 32.69 100.07
CA GLN A 307 -44.96 32.66 99.19
C GLN A 307 -44.92 31.81 97.85
N GLU A 308 -44.68 30.48 97.87
CA GLU A 308 -43.77 29.73 96.92
C GLU A 308 -44.28 29.26 95.51
N GLU A 309 -44.90 28.07 95.44
CA GLU A 309 -45.01 27.00 94.39
C GLU A 309 -44.25 26.97 93.03
N ASN A 310 -43.72 28.06 92.48
CA ASN A 310 -43.46 28.19 91.02
C ASN A 310 -42.20 27.44 90.47
N ARG A 311 -42.27 26.17 90.03
CA ARG A 311 -41.01 25.40 89.69
C ARG A 311 -40.94 24.32 88.58
N ILE A 312 -41.91 24.07 87.68
CA ILE A 312 -42.03 22.73 87.00
C ILE A 312 -41.82 22.62 85.44
N ILE A 313 -41.58 23.68 84.66
CA ILE A 313 -41.97 23.70 83.22
C ILE A 313 -41.06 23.02 82.16
N ASP A 314 -39.72 23.01 82.25
CA ASP A 314 -38.85 23.08 81.04
C ASP A 314 -38.42 21.79 80.26
N LEU A 315 -38.97 20.60 80.54
CA LEU A 315 -38.29 19.33 80.14
C LEU A 315 -38.56 18.73 78.72
N ARG A 316 -39.34 19.36 77.82
CA ARG A 316 -39.98 18.64 76.67
C ARG A 316 -39.40 18.76 75.25
N ILE A 317 -38.31 19.50 74.98
CA ILE A 317 -38.00 19.98 73.61
C ILE A 317 -37.02 19.10 72.78
N LYS A 318 -36.33 18.09 73.34
CA LYS A 318 -35.08 17.56 72.76
C LYS A 318 -35.14 16.47 71.66
N ASP A 319 -36.25 15.77 71.41
CA ASP A 319 -36.22 14.49 70.67
C ASP A 319 -36.29 14.54 69.11
N HIS A 320 -36.62 15.67 68.48
CA HIS A 320 -37.14 15.65 67.10
C HIS A 320 -36.11 15.49 65.95
N LEU A 321 -34.81 15.71 66.17
CA LEU A 321 -33.84 15.89 65.06
C LEU A 321 -33.19 14.61 64.50
N ARG A 322 -33.28 13.46 65.20
CA ARG A 322 -32.38 12.31 64.97
C ARG A 322 -32.74 11.35 63.81
N GLN A 323 -33.90 11.47 63.17
CA GLN A 323 -34.48 10.40 62.31
C GLN A 323 -34.48 10.66 60.78
N LYS A 324 -33.74 11.67 60.29
CA LYS A 324 -33.85 12.12 58.89
C LYS A 324 -32.79 11.56 57.93
N GLU A 325 -31.56 11.34 58.39
CA GLU A 325 -30.38 11.25 57.49
C GLU A 325 -30.08 9.84 56.93
N GLU A 326 -30.54 8.76 57.58
CA GLU A 326 -30.13 7.39 57.24
C GLU A 326 -30.70 6.82 55.92
N ARG A 327 -31.62 7.51 55.24
CA ARG A 327 -32.38 6.94 54.10
C ARG A 327 -31.71 7.10 52.73
N ASP A 328 -30.97 8.18 52.50
CA ASP A 328 -30.57 8.56 51.13
C ASP A 328 -29.23 7.94 50.66
N ALA A 329 -28.43 7.38 51.58
CA ALA A 329 -27.10 6.85 51.27
C ALA A 329 -27.11 5.54 50.43
N LYS A 330 -28.18 4.72 50.51
CA LYS A 330 -28.13 3.32 50.09
C LYS A 330 -28.41 3.04 48.60
N LYS A 331 -28.84 4.03 47.80
CA LYS A 331 -29.30 3.80 46.40
C LYS A 331 -28.28 4.12 45.30
N LYS A 332 -27.07 4.57 45.61
CA LYS A 332 -26.09 5.00 44.59
C LYS A 332 -25.13 3.91 44.09
N GLU A 333 -25.02 2.78 44.77
CA GLU A 333 -23.91 1.84 44.55
C GLU A 333 -24.22 0.68 43.57
N GLU A 334 -25.49 0.40 43.28
CA GLU A 334 -25.88 -0.75 42.43
C GLU A 334 -25.52 -0.57 40.94
N GLN A 335 -25.31 0.67 40.47
CA GLN A 335 -24.98 0.95 39.05
C GLN A 335 -23.51 0.71 38.66
N ARG A 336 -22.67 0.17 39.56
CA ARG A 336 -21.24 -0.10 39.29
C ARG A 336 -20.90 -1.50 38.76
N LEU A 337 -21.84 -2.44 38.76
CA LEU A 337 -21.57 -3.87 38.47
C LEU A 337 -21.70 -4.30 36.99
N GLU A 338 -22.35 -3.51 36.13
CA GLU A 338 -22.62 -3.88 34.73
C GLU A 338 -21.35 -3.92 33.84
N ASN A 339 -20.29 -3.19 34.20
CA ASN A 339 -19.11 -2.97 33.36
C ASN A 339 -18.02 -4.07 33.47
N LEU A 340 -18.38 -5.31 33.83
CA LEU A 340 -17.42 -6.42 33.95
C LEU A 340 -17.52 -7.47 32.81
N ARG A 341 -16.98 -7.09 31.64
CA ARG A 341 -16.19 -7.98 30.75
C ARG A 341 -16.89 -9.32 30.38
N LYS A 342 -17.61 -9.46 29.26
CA LYS A 342 -17.28 -8.97 27.89
C LYS A 342 -15.82 -9.16 27.44
N GLU A 343 -15.08 -10.11 28.04
CA GLU A 343 -13.66 -10.36 27.71
C GLU A 343 -13.22 -11.85 27.85
N ARG A 344 -14.09 -12.83 27.54
CA ARG A 344 -13.74 -14.27 27.55
C ARG A 344 -14.43 -15.07 26.44
N GLU A 345 -14.15 -14.74 25.18
CA GLU A 345 -14.72 -15.46 24.01
C GLU A 345 -13.81 -16.60 23.47
N ARG A 346 -12.50 -16.64 23.80
CA ARG A 346 -11.52 -17.44 23.04
C ARG A 346 -10.60 -18.32 23.90
N THR A 347 -9.99 -19.34 23.25
CA THR A 347 -8.84 -20.19 23.68
C THR A 347 -9.05 -21.59 24.31
N ARG A 348 -10.11 -22.34 23.97
CA ARG A 348 -10.11 -23.83 24.04
C ARG A 348 -10.80 -24.46 22.82
N ILE A 349 -10.08 -24.72 21.73
CA ILE A 349 -9.32 -25.97 21.44
C ILE A 349 -10.25 -27.16 21.10
N VAL A 350 -10.63 -27.27 19.81
CA VAL A 350 -10.03 -28.18 18.79
C VAL A 350 -10.01 -29.70 19.05
N THR A 351 -10.31 -30.19 20.25
CA THR A 351 -10.10 -31.61 20.64
C THR A 351 -11.38 -32.47 20.63
N ARG A 352 -12.08 -32.55 19.49
CA ARG A 352 -13.20 -33.50 19.31
C ARG A 352 -13.40 -33.99 17.85
N ALA A 353 -12.31 -34.41 17.20
CA ALA A 353 -12.28 -34.69 15.75
C ALA A 353 -12.00 -36.16 15.36
N THR A 354 -11.93 -37.11 16.30
CA THR A 354 -11.30 -38.43 16.06
C THR A 354 -11.99 -39.61 16.75
N HIS A 355 -13.09 -40.15 16.19
CA HIS A 355 -13.55 -41.53 16.49
C HIS A 355 -14.38 -42.19 15.36
N THR A 356 -14.37 -41.65 14.15
CA THR A 356 -15.23 -42.11 13.03
C THR A 356 -14.60 -43.26 12.22
N ARG A 357 -13.95 -44.25 12.87
CA ARG A 357 -13.02 -45.15 12.17
C ARG A 357 -12.98 -46.64 12.58
N GLU A 358 -13.84 -47.11 13.49
CA GLU A 358 -13.65 -48.43 14.16
C GLU A 358 -14.80 -49.45 13.97
N ILE A 359 -15.73 -49.24 13.03
CA ILE A 359 -16.95 -50.09 12.89
C ILE A 359 -16.94 -51.02 11.65
N GLN A 360 -15.98 -50.88 10.72
CA GLN A 360 -16.02 -51.52 9.39
C GLN A 360 -15.24 -52.86 9.27
N ALA A 361 -15.05 -53.61 10.36
CA ALA A 361 -14.02 -54.67 10.44
C ALA A 361 -14.50 -56.12 10.69
N HIS A 362 -15.81 -56.41 10.65
CA HIS A 362 -16.36 -57.60 11.35
C HIS A 362 -17.30 -58.52 10.53
N ILE A 363 -17.16 -58.61 9.19
CA ILE A 363 -18.16 -59.29 8.32
C ILE A 363 -17.62 -60.48 7.48
N ASP A 364 -16.31 -60.59 7.20
CA ASP A 364 -15.79 -61.46 6.12
C ASP A 364 -15.43 -62.93 6.48
N GLU A 365 -15.76 -63.43 7.68
CA GLU A 365 -15.08 -64.61 8.27
C GLU A 365 -15.75 -66.00 8.04
N ILE A 366 -16.93 -66.10 7.40
CA ILE A 366 -17.82 -67.29 7.56
C ILE A 366 -17.76 -68.35 6.43
N ASN A 367 -17.16 -68.10 5.27
CA ASN A 367 -17.61 -68.73 4.01
C ASN A 367 -16.85 -69.99 3.49
N MET A 368 -16.09 -70.74 4.31
CA MET A 368 -14.95 -71.57 3.83
C MET A 368 -15.01 -73.12 3.96
N THR A 369 -16.14 -73.76 4.31
CA THR A 369 -16.13 -75.13 4.89
C THR A 369 -17.05 -76.21 4.25
N ARG A 370 -17.00 -76.46 2.92
CA ARG A 370 -18.01 -77.35 2.25
C ARG A 370 -17.64 -78.29 1.08
N VAL A 371 -16.37 -78.61 0.78
CA VAL A 371 -15.99 -79.36 -0.46
C VAL A 371 -14.94 -80.46 -0.18
N ARG A 372 -15.26 -81.79 -0.18
CA ARG A 372 -14.24 -82.86 0.10
C ARG A 372 -14.50 -84.39 -0.05
N GLU A 373 -15.62 -84.95 -0.56
CA GLU A 373 -15.98 -86.39 -0.33
C GLU A 373 -16.46 -87.27 -1.54
N GLU A 374 -15.79 -87.29 -2.71
CA GLU A 374 -16.48 -87.63 -3.99
C GLU A 374 -16.55 -89.08 -4.62
N VAL A 375 -15.47 -89.82 -5.02
CA VAL A 375 -15.57 -90.92 -6.07
C VAL A 375 -14.69 -92.20 -5.90
N GLU A 376 -15.22 -93.41 -6.21
CA GLU A 376 -14.48 -94.72 -6.32
C GLU A 376 -15.26 -95.91 -7.05
N ARG A 377 -14.60 -96.98 -7.64
CA ARG A 377 -15.03 -98.44 -8.00
C ARG A 377 -15.16 -98.97 -9.53
N GLU A 378 -14.61 -100.18 -10.02
CA GLU A 378 -14.72 -100.83 -11.45
C GLU A 378 -14.14 -102.32 -11.83
N TRP A 379 -14.49 -103.02 -12.99
CA TRP A 379 -13.69 -103.83 -14.07
C TRP A 379 -13.84 -105.40 -14.51
N ARG A 380 -13.37 -105.89 -15.75
CA ARG A 380 -12.76 -107.28 -16.23
C ARG A 380 -13.37 -108.26 -17.38
N ARG A 381 -12.56 -109.06 -18.21
CA ARG A 381 -12.73 -110.47 -18.96
C ARG A 381 -12.49 -110.73 -20.55
N LYS A 382 -12.12 -111.96 -21.11
CA LYS A 382 -11.97 -112.52 -22.59
C LYS A 382 -11.41 -114.05 -22.77
N GLU A 383 -11.10 -114.94 -23.81
CA GLU A 383 -11.13 -115.27 -25.35
C GLU A 383 -10.72 -116.78 -25.86
N LYS A 384 -10.73 -117.26 -27.19
CA LYS A 384 -10.26 -118.65 -27.75
C LYS A 384 -9.89 -118.95 -29.32
N GLU A 385 -9.75 -120.23 -29.86
CA GLU A 385 -9.21 -120.74 -31.25
C GLU A 385 -9.88 -122.06 -31.92
N GLY A 386 -9.45 -122.61 -33.13
CA GLY A 386 -9.92 -123.86 -33.86
C GLY A 386 -9.30 -124.31 -35.26
N ALA A 387 -9.25 -125.61 -35.57
CA ALA A 387 -8.26 -126.29 -36.47
C ALA A 387 -8.21 -126.07 -38.04
N LEU A 388 -8.50 -127.09 -38.89
CA LEU A 388 -7.43 -127.80 -39.65
C LEU A 388 -6.92 -127.36 -41.06
N LYS A 389 -7.73 -126.98 -42.07
CA LYS A 389 -7.38 -126.84 -43.54
C LYS A 389 -6.31 -125.78 -43.95
N ARG A 390 -5.35 -125.48 -43.07
CA ARG A 390 -4.45 -124.33 -43.12
C ARG A 390 -3.34 -124.43 -44.19
N LEU A 391 -2.95 -125.62 -44.67
CA LEU A 391 -1.63 -125.87 -45.29
C LEU A 391 -1.48 -125.62 -46.82
N GLU A 392 -2.36 -126.14 -47.68
CA GLU A 392 -2.28 -125.82 -49.12
C GLU A 392 -2.87 -124.44 -49.42
N ALA A 393 -3.91 -124.08 -48.66
CA ALA A 393 -4.30 -122.70 -48.48
C ALA A 393 -3.08 -121.85 -48.11
N GLN A 394 -2.21 -122.26 -47.18
CA GLN A 394 -0.95 -121.58 -46.85
C GLN A 394 0.01 -121.45 -48.05
N LYS A 395 0.08 -122.37 -49.02
CA LYS A 395 1.01 -122.25 -50.16
C LYS A 395 0.53 -121.25 -51.21
N MET A 396 -0.75 -121.28 -51.58
CA MET A 396 -1.32 -120.25 -52.47
C MET A 396 -1.46 -118.91 -51.75
N LEU A 397 -1.81 -118.92 -50.45
CA LEU A 397 -1.63 -117.75 -49.58
C LEU A 397 -0.16 -117.36 -49.43
N GLN A 398 0.85 -118.21 -49.60
CA GLN A 398 2.26 -117.79 -49.50
C GLN A 398 2.69 -117.02 -50.75
N LYS A 399 2.31 -117.47 -51.95
CA LYS A 399 2.54 -116.68 -53.17
C LYS A 399 1.72 -115.39 -53.16
N GLY A 400 0.41 -115.49 -52.90
CA GLY A 400 -0.47 -114.32 -52.76
C GLY A 400 -0.07 -113.39 -51.61
N ARG A 401 0.47 -113.90 -50.50
CA ARG A 401 1.09 -113.08 -49.44
C ARG A 401 2.42 -112.51 -49.87
N MET A 402 3.27 -113.19 -50.63
CA MET A 402 4.52 -112.58 -51.11
C MET A 402 4.22 -111.44 -52.09
N GLU A 403 3.26 -111.59 -52.99
CA GLU A 403 2.77 -110.52 -53.86
C GLU A 403 2.08 -109.41 -53.06
N GLN A 404 1.19 -109.74 -52.11
CA GLN A 404 0.57 -108.76 -51.22
C GLN A 404 1.57 -108.07 -50.29
N ILE A 405 2.63 -108.75 -49.83
CA ILE A 405 3.72 -108.19 -49.02
C ILE A 405 4.60 -107.30 -49.90
N ASN A 406 4.88 -107.68 -51.14
CA ASN A 406 5.66 -106.84 -52.05
C ASN A 406 4.88 -105.58 -52.46
N ASN A 407 3.60 -105.73 -52.78
CA ASN A 407 2.71 -104.60 -53.05
C ASN A 407 2.51 -103.74 -51.79
N LYS A 408 2.38 -104.34 -50.59
CA LYS A 408 2.40 -103.58 -49.33
C LYS A 408 3.73 -102.87 -49.10
N ARG A 409 4.88 -103.48 -49.38
CA ARG A 409 6.20 -102.83 -49.26
C ARG A 409 6.34 -101.65 -50.23
N ILE A 410 5.85 -101.77 -51.45
CA ILE A 410 5.83 -100.69 -52.45
C ILE A 410 4.89 -99.56 -52.00
N MET A 411 3.66 -99.90 -51.58
CA MET A 411 2.71 -98.92 -51.04
C MET A 411 3.25 -98.23 -49.79
N GLN A 412 3.80 -98.98 -48.83
CA GLN A 412 4.45 -98.47 -47.62
C GLN A 412 5.67 -97.61 -47.95
N ALA A 413 6.47 -97.94 -48.96
CA ALA A 413 7.57 -97.09 -49.39
C ALA A 413 7.07 -95.77 -50.00
N ILE A 414 5.96 -95.79 -50.75
CA ILE A 414 5.31 -94.60 -51.31
C ILE A 414 4.63 -93.76 -50.20
N GLU A 415 4.03 -94.40 -49.20
CA GLU A 415 3.47 -93.77 -48.00
C GLU A 415 4.60 -93.13 -47.18
N ILE A 416 5.68 -93.84 -46.85
CA ILE A 416 6.86 -93.30 -46.16
C ILE A 416 7.49 -92.13 -46.94
N GLU A 417 7.55 -92.17 -48.27
CA GLU A 417 7.98 -91.03 -49.09
C GLU A 417 7.02 -89.83 -49.00
N ARG A 418 5.70 -90.07 -48.99
CA ARG A 418 4.69 -89.01 -48.83
C ARG A 418 4.73 -88.41 -47.42
N ASP A 419 4.71 -89.26 -46.40
CA ASP A 419 4.80 -88.91 -44.98
C ASP A 419 6.09 -88.15 -44.71
N ARG A 420 7.23 -88.57 -45.29
CA ARG A 420 8.48 -87.82 -45.24
C ARG A 420 8.36 -86.45 -45.91
N ARG A 421 7.79 -86.36 -47.11
CA ARG A 421 7.57 -85.07 -47.81
C ARG A 421 6.56 -84.19 -47.09
N GLU A 422 5.67 -84.75 -46.26
CA GLU A 422 4.72 -84.01 -45.43
C GLU A 422 5.36 -83.56 -44.12
N PHE A 423 6.09 -84.44 -43.45
CA PHE A 423 6.93 -84.11 -42.30
C PHE A 423 7.95 -83.03 -42.64
N GLU A 424 8.68 -83.12 -43.76
CA GLU A 424 9.60 -82.08 -44.22
C GLU A 424 8.89 -80.76 -44.55
N ARG A 425 7.63 -80.78 -45.02
CA ARG A 425 6.82 -79.56 -45.23
C ARG A 425 6.37 -78.97 -43.89
N ILE A 426 5.89 -79.80 -42.97
CA ILE A 426 5.45 -79.43 -41.62
C ILE A 426 6.63 -78.83 -40.83
N VAL A 427 7.81 -79.46 -40.86
CA VAL A 427 9.02 -78.97 -40.21
C VAL A 427 9.44 -77.61 -40.78
N ARG A 428 9.40 -77.41 -42.11
CA ARG A 428 9.68 -76.10 -42.72
C ARG A 428 8.67 -75.03 -42.27
N VAL A 429 7.38 -75.37 -42.18
CA VAL A 429 6.33 -74.47 -41.69
C VAL A 429 6.51 -74.15 -40.20
N GLN A 430 6.85 -75.14 -39.37
CA GLN A 430 7.12 -74.97 -37.94
C GLN A 430 8.39 -74.14 -37.71
N GLN A 431 9.46 -74.35 -38.47
CA GLN A 431 10.68 -73.53 -38.44
C GLN A 431 10.36 -72.08 -38.83
N ALA A 432 9.60 -71.86 -39.91
CA ALA A 432 9.18 -70.52 -40.32
C ALA A 432 8.27 -69.84 -39.29
N ALA A 433 7.40 -70.59 -38.61
CA ALA A 433 6.57 -70.10 -37.51
C ALA A 433 7.44 -69.71 -36.30
N LEU A 434 8.37 -70.57 -35.88
CA LEU A 434 9.29 -70.30 -34.76
C LEU A 434 10.21 -69.10 -35.04
N CYS A 435 10.67 -68.89 -36.28
CA CYS A 435 11.43 -67.68 -36.63
C CYS A 435 10.56 -66.42 -36.51
N LYS A 436 9.32 -66.43 -37.03
CA LYS A 436 8.39 -65.31 -36.87
C LYS A 436 8.03 -65.05 -35.40
N GLU A 437 7.88 -66.10 -34.59
CA GLU A 437 7.59 -65.99 -33.16
C GLU A 437 8.78 -65.47 -32.35
N LYS A 438 10.02 -65.69 -32.81
CA LYS A 438 11.24 -65.06 -32.28
C LYS A 438 11.31 -63.58 -32.66
N GLU A 439 11.15 -63.24 -33.94
CA GLU A 439 11.10 -61.84 -34.40
C GLU A 439 10.04 -61.04 -33.65
N GLU A 440 8.85 -61.60 -33.44
CA GLU A 440 7.78 -60.95 -32.69
C GLU A 440 8.08 -60.82 -31.19
N ARG A 441 8.80 -61.78 -30.58
CA ARG A 441 9.30 -61.61 -29.21
C ARG A 441 10.37 -60.53 -29.13
N GLU A 442 11.31 -60.49 -30.06
CA GLU A 442 12.37 -59.49 -30.11
C GLU A 442 11.81 -58.08 -30.33
N ARG A 443 10.86 -57.90 -31.26
CA ARG A 443 10.13 -56.63 -31.44
C ARG A 443 9.42 -56.19 -30.16
N LYS A 444 8.73 -57.10 -29.46
CA LYS A 444 8.02 -56.80 -28.20
C LYS A 444 8.99 -56.49 -27.06
N GLN A 445 10.14 -57.16 -26.99
CA GLN A 445 11.21 -56.85 -26.04
C GLN A 445 11.84 -55.48 -26.32
N GLN A 446 12.12 -55.14 -27.58
CA GLN A 446 12.62 -53.83 -27.99
C GLN A 446 11.61 -52.71 -27.64
N GLN A 447 10.32 -52.89 -27.98
CA GLN A 447 9.25 -51.97 -27.61
C GLN A 447 9.12 -51.81 -26.09
N THR A 448 9.20 -52.91 -25.32
CA THR A 448 9.18 -52.87 -23.85
C THR A 448 10.41 -52.16 -23.28
N SER A 449 11.59 -52.32 -23.90
CA SER A 449 12.81 -51.64 -23.50
C SER A 449 12.76 -50.13 -23.78
N ILE A 450 12.20 -49.73 -24.94
CA ILE A 450 11.98 -48.32 -25.29
C ILE A 450 10.96 -47.69 -24.33
N LEU A 451 9.82 -48.36 -24.09
CA LEU A 451 8.81 -47.89 -23.14
C LEU A 451 9.36 -47.78 -21.72
N ARG A 452 10.18 -48.74 -21.26
CA ARG A 452 10.87 -48.69 -19.97
C ARG A 452 11.85 -47.51 -19.90
N ALA A 453 12.63 -47.27 -20.95
CA ALA A 453 13.55 -46.13 -21.00
C ALA A 453 12.79 -44.79 -20.95
N GLU A 454 11.66 -44.69 -21.64
CA GLU A 454 10.82 -43.48 -21.63
C GLU A 454 10.15 -43.23 -20.28
N ILE A 455 9.61 -44.28 -19.64
CA ILE A 455 9.09 -44.19 -18.25
C ILE A 455 10.21 -43.75 -17.29
N LEU A 456 11.43 -44.25 -17.44
CA LEU A 456 12.57 -43.82 -16.61
C LEU A 456 12.97 -42.36 -16.85
N LYS A 457 12.86 -41.83 -18.08
CA LYS A 457 13.01 -40.38 -18.32
C LYS A 457 11.93 -39.60 -17.59
N GLN A 458 10.65 -39.95 -17.78
CA GLN A 458 9.52 -39.24 -17.19
C GLN A 458 9.56 -39.25 -15.65
N VAL A 459 10.04 -40.34 -15.04
CA VAL A 459 10.28 -40.40 -13.58
C VAL A 459 11.44 -39.48 -13.16
N ASN A 460 12.54 -39.45 -13.91
CA ASN A 460 13.68 -38.55 -13.63
C ASN A 460 13.33 -37.06 -13.86
N GLU A 461 12.50 -36.77 -14.85
CA GLU A 461 11.99 -35.42 -15.15
C GLU A 461 11.05 -34.97 -14.03
N LYS A 462 10.07 -35.78 -13.64
CA LYS A 462 9.20 -35.46 -12.50
C LYS A 462 9.92 -35.36 -11.16
N GLU A 463 11.02 -36.09 -10.96
CA GLU A 463 11.83 -35.90 -9.75
C GLU A 463 12.65 -34.61 -9.80
N ARG A 464 13.16 -34.21 -10.97
CA ARG A 464 13.78 -32.89 -11.16
C ARG A 464 12.79 -31.76 -10.96
N GLU A 465 11.56 -31.89 -11.48
CA GLU A 465 10.46 -30.96 -11.24
C GLU A 465 10.18 -30.84 -9.75
N ARG A 466 9.97 -31.96 -9.02
CA ARG A 466 9.76 -31.93 -7.56
C ARG A 466 10.93 -31.36 -6.76
N ILE A 467 12.17 -31.52 -7.23
CA ILE A 467 13.35 -30.91 -6.60
C ILE A 467 13.35 -29.40 -6.86
N ALA A 468 13.09 -28.95 -8.09
CA ALA A 468 13.00 -27.55 -8.45
C ALA A 468 11.83 -26.84 -7.75
N GLU A 469 10.65 -27.45 -7.67
CA GLU A 469 9.51 -26.96 -6.89
C GLU A 469 9.89 -26.75 -5.42
N ARG A 470 10.60 -27.70 -4.80
CA ARG A 470 11.08 -27.58 -3.42
C ARG A 470 12.15 -26.50 -3.25
N GLN A 471 13.01 -26.31 -4.24
CA GLN A 471 14.01 -25.23 -4.25
C GLN A 471 13.32 -23.88 -4.37
N ASN A 472 12.43 -23.69 -5.35
CA ASN A 472 11.63 -22.48 -5.53
C ASN A 472 10.83 -22.13 -4.26
N MET A 473 10.09 -23.08 -3.68
CA MET A 473 9.34 -22.88 -2.43
C MET A 473 10.25 -22.49 -1.24
N PHE A 474 11.50 -22.94 -1.22
CA PHE A 474 12.47 -22.57 -0.19
C PHE A 474 13.11 -21.20 -0.45
N GLU A 475 13.38 -20.86 -1.71
CA GLU A 475 13.90 -19.57 -2.15
C GLU A 475 12.85 -18.46 -1.99
N GLU A 476 11.59 -18.69 -2.38
CA GLU A 476 10.43 -17.86 -2.05
C GLU A 476 10.29 -17.73 -0.53
N GLY A 477 10.38 -18.84 0.21
CA GLY A 477 10.38 -18.84 1.67
C GLY A 477 11.55 -18.10 2.31
N LEU A 478 12.67 -17.88 1.61
CA LEU A 478 13.77 -17.02 2.05
C LEU A 478 13.54 -15.56 1.63
N ALA A 479 13.06 -15.32 0.41
CA ALA A 479 12.73 -14.00 -0.11
C ALA A 479 11.66 -13.31 0.75
N ILE A 480 10.56 -14.01 1.07
CA ILE A 480 9.50 -13.49 1.97
C ILE A 480 10.07 -13.13 3.34
N ARG A 481 10.98 -13.94 3.91
CA ARG A 481 11.65 -13.62 5.18
C ARG A 481 12.57 -12.40 5.06
N ALA A 482 13.31 -12.28 3.96
CA ALA A 482 14.15 -11.12 3.68
C ALA A 482 13.33 -9.83 3.46
N GLU A 483 12.17 -9.92 2.80
CA GLU A 483 11.24 -8.80 2.63
C GLU A 483 10.59 -8.37 3.95
N VAL A 484 10.19 -9.32 4.80
CA VAL A 484 9.64 -9.02 6.14
C VAL A 484 10.70 -8.35 7.03
N GLU A 485 11.93 -8.86 7.05
CA GLU A 485 13.05 -8.21 7.76
C GLU A 485 13.40 -6.83 7.19
N ALA A 486 13.36 -6.67 5.87
CA ALA A 486 13.56 -5.37 5.22
C ALA A 486 12.41 -4.38 5.51
N ARG A 487 11.16 -4.84 5.60
CA ARG A 487 10.02 -4.02 6.06
C ARG A 487 10.21 -3.64 7.52
N LYS A 488 10.56 -4.57 8.41
CA LYS A 488 10.78 -4.30 9.84
C LYS A 488 11.87 -3.26 10.06
N LYS A 489 13.01 -3.36 9.35
CA LYS A 489 14.10 -2.37 9.42
C LYS A 489 13.66 -0.99 8.92
N LYS A 490 13.00 -0.88 7.77
CA LYS A 490 12.47 0.39 7.25
C LYS A 490 11.48 1.05 8.20
N LEU A 491 10.62 0.26 8.85
CA LEU A 491 9.68 0.77 9.87
C LEU A 491 10.44 1.30 11.10
N GLN A 492 11.44 0.56 11.60
CA GLN A 492 12.30 1.01 12.69
C GLN A 492 13.04 2.30 12.33
N GLU A 493 13.65 2.39 11.15
CA GLU A 493 14.31 3.60 10.64
C GLU A 493 13.37 4.82 10.58
N VAL A 494 12.11 4.64 10.16
CA VAL A 494 11.09 5.70 10.15
C VAL A 494 10.67 6.11 11.57
N MET A 495 10.51 5.15 12.47
CA MET A 495 10.15 5.40 13.87
C MET A 495 11.29 6.11 14.64
N GLU A 496 12.55 5.74 14.36
CA GLU A 496 13.73 6.42 14.88
C GLU A 496 13.88 7.83 14.29
N ARG A 497 13.66 8.01 12.98
CA ARG A 497 13.60 9.35 12.36
C ARG A 497 12.56 10.23 13.05
N LYS A 498 11.34 9.74 13.31
CA LYS A 498 10.32 10.50 14.05
C LYS A 498 10.74 10.84 15.48
N CYS A 499 11.44 9.95 16.18
CA CYS A 499 12.02 10.26 17.49
C CYS A 499 13.13 11.32 17.41
N GLN A 500 13.90 11.35 16.32
CA GLN A 500 14.94 12.34 16.06
C GLN A 500 14.34 13.70 15.65
N GLU A 501 13.27 13.72 14.85
CA GLU A 501 12.46 14.92 14.58
C GLU A 501 11.93 15.55 15.88
N MET A 502 11.53 14.74 16.88
CA MET A 502 11.15 15.27 18.21
C MET A 502 12.33 15.94 18.94
N ARG A 503 13.56 15.42 18.80
CA ARG A 503 14.77 16.04 19.38
C ARG A 503 15.12 17.36 18.70
N GLU A 504 15.03 17.41 17.38
CA GLU A 504 15.25 18.62 16.58
C GLU A 504 14.23 19.71 16.88
N ASN A 505 12.97 19.32 17.14
CA ASN A 505 11.91 20.19 17.65
C ASN A 505 12.02 20.49 19.17
N LYS A 506 13.16 20.18 19.81
CA LYS A 506 13.48 20.49 21.22
C LYS A 506 12.49 19.92 22.26
N VAL A 507 11.83 18.80 21.95
CA VAL A 507 10.99 18.10 22.95
C VAL A 507 11.90 17.49 24.03
N PRO A 508 11.59 17.62 25.34
CA PRO A 508 12.42 17.04 26.39
C PRO A 508 12.56 15.51 26.28
N ASP A 509 13.79 15.01 26.50
CA ASP A 509 14.12 13.59 26.32
C ASP A 509 13.30 12.63 27.21
N SER A 510 12.75 13.09 28.33
CA SER A 510 11.81 12.31 29.16
C SER A 510 10.62 11.78 28.34
N TYR A 511 10.02 12.67 27.55
CA TYR A 511 8.88 12.36 26.68
C TYR A 511 9.29 11.53 25.46
N ILE A 512 10.49 11.77 24.91
CA ILE A 512 11.01 11.01 23.77
C ILE A 512 11.34 9.56 24.18
N ASN A 513 11.87 9.36 25.40
CA ASN A 513 12.11 8.03 25.95
C ASN A 513 10.82 7.30 26.31
N GLU A 514 9.74 8.00 26.69
CA GLU A 514 8.41 7.42 26.85
C GLU A 514 7.85 6.94 25.50
N VAL A 515 7.95 7.75 24.45
CA VAL A 515 7.58 7.37 23.07
C VAL A 515 8.41 6.18 22.57
N LYS A 516 9.73 6.15 22.80
CA LYS A 516 10.59 5.01 22.40
C LYS A 516 10.17 3.70 23.05
N ARG A 517 9.85 3.69 24.34
CA ARG A 517 9.33 2.50 25.04
C ARG A 517 7.97 2.06 24.49
N MET A 518 7.10 3.00 24.12
CA MET A 518 5.83 2.66 23.46
C MET A 518 6.04 2.13 22.03
N ILE A 519 7.10 2.56 21.33
CA ILE A 519 7.51 2.03 20.02
C ILE A 519 8.07 0.61 20.12
N GLU A 520 8.90 0.33 21.13
CA GLU A 520 9.41 -1.03 21.41
C GLU A 520 8.26 -2.04 21.60
N ASN A 521 7.16 -1.61 22.22
CA ASN A 521 5.94 -2.40 22.44
C ASN A 521 5.01 -2.56 21.20
N ILE A 522 5.39 -2.05 20.01
CA ILE A 522 4.64 -2.27 18.75
C ILE A 522 5.08 -3.57 18.03
N GLN A 523 6.26 -4.12 18.36
CA GLN A 523 6.98 -5.15 17.60
C GLN A 523 6.40 -6.57 17.63
#